data_AF-A0A7S2AP16-F1
#
_entry.id   AF-A0A7S2AP16-F1
#
_cell.length_a   1.000
_cell.length_b   1.000
_cell.length_c   1.000
_cell.angle_alpha   90.00
_cell.angle_beta   90.00
_cell.angle_gamma   90.00
#
_symmetry.space_group_name_H-M   'P 1'
#
loop_
_entity.id
_entity.type
_entity.pdbx_description
1 polymer ?
#
loop_
_entity_poly.entity_id
_entity_poly.type
_entity_poly.pdbx_seq_one_letter_code
_entity_poly.pdbx_strand_id
1 'polypeptide(L)'
;AMLLEQFPQLVNGRTRVAVHDAFVVRYDEHRNALPEHTDESEVSLTIALNDAAEGGGTYFPSTASTVPFDGTVVRPDVGHVVSFAGGTTRHAGEPVSRGVRYIIAAFLYFSKNLV
;
A
#
# COMPACT_ATOMS: atom_id res chain seq x y z
N ALA A 1 8.35 -16.47 -0.92
CA ALA A 1 8.73 -15.04 -0.88
C ALA A 1 7.47 -14.23 -1.10
N MET A 2 7.17 -13.25 -0.23
CA MET A 2 5.86 -12.58 -0.09
C MET A 2 5.13 -12.28 -1.42
N LEU A 3 5.78 -11.59 -2.37
CA LEU A 3 5.14 -11.19 -3.63
C LEU A 3 4.77 -12.37 -4.54
N LEU A 4 5.53 -13.47 -4.51
CA LEU A 4 5.20 -14.68 -5.26
C LEU A 4 3.98 -15.39 -4.69
N GLU A 5 3.84 -15.37 -3.36
CA GLU A 5 2.70 -15.99 -2.67
C GLU A 5 1.41 -15.18 -2.86
N GLN A 6 1.50 -13.85 -2.80
CA GLN A 6 0.33 -12.97 -2.94
C GLN A 6 -0.07 -12.70 -4.40
N PHE A 7 0.90 -12.65 -5.33
CA PHE A 7 0.68 -12.32 -6.74
C PHE A 7 1.34 -13.34 -7.69
N PRO A 8 0.97 -14.63 -7.62
CA PRO A 8 1.58 -15.69 -8.44
C PRO A 8 1.37 -15.47 -9.96
N GLN A 9 0.36 -14.70 -10.36
CA GLN A 9 0.10 -14.32 -11.74
C GLN A 9 1.07 -13.24 -12.30
N LEU A 10 1.70 -12.47 -11.41
CA LEU A 10 2.66 -11.42 -11.77
C LEU A 10 4.11 -11.89 -11.63
N VAL A 11 4.38 -12.69 -10.60
CA VAL A 11 5.73 -13.11 -10.23
C VAL A 11 5.96 -14.58 -10.59
N ASN A 12 7.05 -14.85 -11.31
CA ASN A 12 7.60 -16.18 -11.53
C ASN A 12 9.13 -16.15 -11.35
N GLY A 13 9.79 -17.30 -11.48
CA GLY A 13 11.25 -17.44 -11.26
C GLY A 13 12.16 -16.61 -12.19
N ARG A 14 11.61 -15.91 -13.20
CA ARG A 14 12.33 -15.01 -14.10
C ARG A 14 11.83 -13.57 -14.06
N THR A 15 10.83 -13.27 -13.23
CA THR A 15 10.26 -11.92 -13.15
C THR A 15 11.25 -10.96 -12.52
N ARG A 16 11.50 -9.83 -13.18
CA ARG A 16 12.20 -8.69 -12.57
C ARG A 16 11.20 -7.71 -12.00
N VAL A 17 11.43 -7.31 -10.76
CA VAL A 17 10.68 -6.24 -10.09
C VAL A 17 11.44 -4.94 -10.28
N ALA A 18 10.77 -3.93 -10.82
CA ALA A 18 11.28 -2.57 -10.91
C ALA A 18 10.48 -1.69 -9.94
N VAL A 19 11.21 -0.86 -9.18
CA VAL A 19 10.61 0.21 -8.39
C VAL A 19 10.44 1.41 -9.31
N HIS A 20 9.21 1.77 -9.62
CA HIS A 20 8.92 2.96 -10.43
C HIS A 20 9.06 4.23 -9.60
N ASP A 21 8.50 4.20 -8.39
CA ASP A 21 8.67 5.26 -7.40
C ASP A 21 8.69 4.67 -5.99
N ALA A 22 9.43 5.32 -5.09
CA ALA A 22 9.46 5.00 -3.66
C ALA A 22 9.80 6.25 -2.86
N PHE A 23 8.89 6.64 -1.96
CA PHE A 23 9.01 7.88 -1.21
C PHE A 23 8.48 7.75 0.21
N VAL A 24 8.98 8.61 1.09
CA VAL A 24 8.52 8.71 2.47
C VAL A 24 7.37 9.70 2.55
N VAL A 25 6.27 9.27 3.15
CA VAL A 25 5.12 10.14 3.42
C VAL A 25 5.04 10.42 4.92
N ARG A 26 4.77 11.69 5.25
CA ARG A 26 4.52 12.17 6.61
C ARG A 26 3.06 12.63 6.72
N TYR A 27 2.31 11.98 7.60
CA TYR A 27 0.96 12.40 7.99
C TYR A 27 0.98 12.95 9.41
N ASP A 28 0.24 14.03 9.65
CA ASP A 28 -0.05 14.59 10.97
C ASP A 28 -1.49 15.12 11.01
N GLU A 29 -1.91 15.67 12.14
CA GLU A 29 -3.26 16.21 12.39
C GLU A 29 -3.71 17.29 11.39
N HIS A 30 -2.77 17.97 10.73
CA HIS A 30 -3.05 19.06 9.79
C HIS A 30 -3.03 18.61 8.33
N ARG A 31 -2.29 17.54 8.03
CA ARG A 31 -2.18 16.90 6.70
C ARG A 31 -2.56 15.44 6.84
N ASN A 32 -3.83 15.22 7.17
CA ASN A 32 -4.20 13.98 7.82
C ASN A 32 -4.72 12.89 6.88
N ALA A 33 -5.16 13.20 5.66
CA ALA A 33 -5.76 12.20 4.77
C ALA A 33 -5.34 12.33 3.31
N LEU A 34 -5.43 11.21 2.59
CA LEU A 34 -5.29 11.14 1.14
C LEU A 34 -6.63 10.66 0.55
N PRO A 35 -7.29 11.42 -0.35
CA PRO A 35 -8.57 11.02 -0.93
C PRO A 35 -8.51 9.66 -1.61
N GLU A 36 -9.68 9.06 -1.82
CA GLU A 36 -9.82 7.75 -2.43
C GLU A 36 -9.29 7.73 -3.88
N HIS A 37 -8.31 6.89 -4.18
CA HIS A 37 -7.64 6.81 -5.48
C HIS A 37 -7.15 5.39 -5.78
N THR A 38 -6.54 5.22 -6.95
CA THR A 38 -5.76 4.04 -7.35
C THR A 38 -4.35 4.49 -7.70
N ASP A 39 -3.35 3.66 -7.45
CA ASP A 39 -1.96 3.97 -7.79
C ASP A 39 -1.60 3.61 -9.23
N GLU A 40 -0.65 4.33 -9.80
CA GLU A 40 -0.02 3.99 -11.09
C GLU A 40 1.07 2.92 -10.87
N SER A 41 0.64 1.68 -10.63
CA SER A 41 1.52 0.53 -10.38
C SER A 41 0.84 -0.79 -10.74
N GLU A 42 1.59 -1.90 -10.80
CA GLU A 42 1.01 -3.25 -10.81
C GLU A 42 0.82 -3.78 -9.37
N VAL A 43 1.76 -3.48 -8.49
CA VAL A 43 1.66 -3.74 -7.04
C VAL A 43 2.10 -2.48 -6.29
N SER A 44 1.29 -2.07 -5.33
CA SER A 44 1.63 -1.02 -4.38
C SER A 44 1.96 -1.61 -3.02
N LEU A 45 2.93 -1.00 -2.34
CA LEU A 45 3.35 -1.35 -1.00
C LEU A 45 3.31 -0.11 -0.11
N THR A 46 2.86 -0.26 1.12
CA THR A 46 3.17 0.67 2.20
C THR A 46 3.94 -0.05 3.31
N ILE A 47 4.96 0.62 3.86
CA ILE A 47 5.75 0.10 4.98
C ILE A 47 5.60 1.07 6.14
N ALA A 48 5.13 0.59 7.30
CA ALA A 48 5.05 1.43 8.49
C ALA A 48 6.44 1.69 9.08
N LEU A 49 6.76 2.97 9.33
CA LEU A 49 8.07 3.37 9.84
C LEU A 49 8.07 3.71 11.34
N ASN A 50 6.89 3.91 11.94
CA ASN A 50 6.74 4.23 13.36
C ASN A 50 5.33 3.89 13.90
N ASP A 51 5.18 3.93 15.22
CA ASP A 51 3.96 3.64 16.00
C ASP A 51 3.49 4.84 16.86
N ALA A 52 4.02 6.03 16.61
CA ALA A 52 3.80 7.23 17.43
C ALA A 52 2.53 8.04 17.08
N ALA A 53 1.58 7.45 16.33
CA ALA A 53 0.37 8.13 15.86
C ALA A 53 -0.91 7.42 16.28
N GLU A 54 -1.95 8.20 16.57
CA GLU A 54 -3.32 7.70 16.67
C GLU A 54 -4.09 7.95 15.38
N GLY A 55 -4.97 7.03 15.02
CA GLY A 55 -5.65 7.05 13.71
C GLY A 55 -4.71 6.57 12.59
N GLY A 56 -4.78 7.20 11.42
CA GLY A 56 -3.95 6.82 10.27
C GLY A 56 -4.35 5.49 9.64
N GLY A 57 -3.54 4.97 8.73
CA GLY A 57 -3.75 3.67 8.09
C GLY A 57 -4.16 3.77 6.62
N THR A 58 -4.34 2.61 6.01
CA THR A 58 -4.80 2.51 4.61
C THR A 58 -6.23 2.01 4.63
N TYR A 59 -7.16 2.86 4.22
CA TYR A 59 -8.57 2.52 4.10
C TYR A 59 -8.84 1.87 2.75
N PHE A 60 -9.49 0.70 2.76
CA PHE A 60 -10.00 0.01 1.58
C PHE A 60 -11.53 0.13 1.57
N PRO A 61 -12.10 1.01 0.71
CA PRO A 61 -13.53 1.24 0.61
C PRO A 61 -14.29 -0.05 0.30
N SER A 62 -15.54 -0.11 0.77
CA SER A 62 -16.40 -1.24 0.46
C SER A 62 -16.70 -1.30 -1.04
N THR A 63 -16.42 -2.44 -1.65
CA THR A 63 -16.86 -2.82 -2.98
C THR A 63 -18.05 -3.77 -2.83
N ALA A 64 -18.99 -3.76 -3.78
CA ALA A 64 -20.13 -4.69 -3.76
C ALA A 64 -19.73 -6.19 -3.83
N SER A 65 -18.42 -6.49 -3.92
CA SER A 65 -17.84 -7.82 -3.91
C SER A 65 -17.09 -8.06 -2.61
N THR A 66 -17.39 -9.16 -1.92
CA THR A 66 -16.77 -9.56 -0.66
C THR A 66 -15.29 -9.89 -0.85
N VAL A 67 -14.42 -8.92 -0.61
CA VAL A 67 -12.97 -9.12 -0.48
C VAL A 67 -12.54 -9.00 0.99
N PRO A 68 -11.40 -9.58 1.42
CA PRO A 68 -11.04 -9.73 2.83
C PRO A 68 -10.83 -8.42 3.64
N PHE A 69 -10.87 -7.26 2.98
CA PHE A 69 -10.60 -5.95 3.59
C PHE A 69 -11.70 -4.92 3.28
N ASP A 70 -12.89 -5.40 2.90
CA ASP A 70 -14.01 -4.56 2.51
C ASP A 70 -14.40 -3.58 3.62
N GLY A 71 -14.38 -2.27 3.33
CA GLY A 71 -14.70 -1.22 4.28
C GLY A 71 -13.76 -1.15 5.49
N THR A 72 -12.54 -1.67 5.39
CA THR A 72 -11.61 -1.80 6.51
C THR A 72 -10.44 -0.83 6.42
N VAL A 73 -9.96 -0.34 7.57
CA VAL A 73 -8.69 0.39 7.68
C VAL A 73 -7.60 -0.53 8.19
N VAL A 74 -6.55 -0.73 7.39
CA VAL A 74 -5.39 -1.55 7.76
C VAL A 74 -4.30 -0.68 8.37
N ARG A 75 -3.83 -1.09 9.56
CA ARG A 75 -2.77 -0.44 10.34
C ARG A 75 -1.71 -1.47 10.73
N PRO A 76 -0.68 -1.68 9.89
CA PRO A 76 0.36 -2.67 10.19
C PRO A 76 1.30 -2.17 11.30
N ASP A 77 1.91 -3.10 12.04
CA ASP A 77 2.98 -2.79 13.00
C ASP A 77 4.22 -2.19 12.31
N VAL A 78 5.12 -1.58 13.08
CA VAL A 78 6.37 -1.01 12.56
C VAL A 78 7.19 -2.07 11.83
N GLY A 79 7.62 -1.74 10.61
CA GLY A 79 8.38 -2.64 9.73
C GLY A 79 7.53 -3.64 8.94
N HIS A 80 6.23 -3.77 9.24
CA HIS A 80 5.32 -4.59 8.45
C HIS A 80 4.85 -3.88 7.17
N VAL A 81 4.42 -4.70 6.21
CA VAL A 81 4.04 -4.26 4.85
C VAL A 81 2.54 -4.48 4.64
N VAL A 82 1.89 -3.50 4.02
CA VAL A 82 0.58 -3.69 3.38
C VAL A 82 0.80 -3.62 1.88
N SER A 83 0.47 -4.71 1.19
CA SER A 83 0.64 -4.88 -0.25
C SER A 83 -0.69 -5.18 -0.93
N PHE A 84 -0.95 -4.53 -2.05
CA PHE A 84 -2.21 -4.65 -2.79
C PHE A 84 -2.01 -4.43 -4.29
N ALA A 85 -3.01 -4.82 -5.09
CA ALA A 85 -2.96 -4.68 -6.54
C ALA A 85 -3.06 -3.20 -6.93
N GLY A 86 -2.02 -2.69 -7.58
CA GLY A 86 -1.99 -1.35 -8.16
C GLY A 86 -2.98 -1.19 -9.31
N GLY A 87 -3.29 0.07 -9.68
CA GLY A 87 -4.14 0.44 -10.82
C GLY A 87 -5.61 0.01 -10.73
N THR A 88 -5.98 -0.78 -9.72
CA THR A 88 -7.29 -1.44 -9.61
C THR A 88 -7.86 -1.38 -8.20
N THR A 89 -7.02 -1.50 -7.17
CA THR A 89 -7.46 -1.42 -5.78
C THR A 89 -7.67 0.04 -5.39
N ARG A 90 -8.93 0.46 -5.22
CA ARG A 90 -9.25 1.75 -4.61
C ARG A 90 -8.84 1.74 -3.14
N HIS A 91 -8.22 2.83 -2.70
CA HIS A 91 -7.84 3.00 -1.30
C HIS A 91 -7.70 4.49 -0.95
N ALA A 92 -7.65 4.80 0.34
CA ALA A 92 -7.46 6.14 0.88
C ALA A 92 -6.49 6.13 2.06
N GLY A 93 -5.89 7.29 2.35
CA GLY A 93 -5.15 7.51 3.59
C GLY A 93 -6.09 7.98 4.68
N GLU A 94 -6.29 7.16 5.72
CA GLU A 94 -7.21 7.49 6.82
C GLU A 94 -6.62 8.60 7.71
N PRO A 95 -7.42 9.57 8.19
CA PRO A 95 -6.99 10.65 9.08
C PRO A 95 -6.13 10.21 10.26
N VAL A 96 -4.96 10.82 10.42
CA VAL A 96 -4.24 10.85 11.71
C VAL A 96 -4.96 11.81 12.65
N SER A 97 -5.38 11.32 13.81
CA SER A 97 -6.08 12.11 14.83
C SER A 97 -5.14 12.69 15.88
N ARG A 98 -3.97 12.06 16.10
CA ARG A 98 -2.93 12.59 16.98
C ARG A 98 -1.54 12.13 16.58
N GLY A 99 -0.53 12.99 16.72
CA GLY A 99 0.87 12.63 16.52
C GLY A 99 1.31 12.62 15.04
N VAL A 100 2.34 11.83 14.71
CA VAL A 100 2.93 11.81 13.35
C VAL A 100 3.13 10.38 12.88
N ARG A 101 2.59 10.05 11.71
CA ARG A 101 2.76 8.75 11.05
C ARG A 101 3.68 8.88 9.84
N TYR A 102 4.70 8.03 9.79
CA TYR A 102 5.59 7.90 8.64
C TYR A 102 5.38 6.55 7.95
N ILE A 103 5.33 6.57 6.62
CA ILE A 103 5.36 5.36 5.81
C ILE A 103 6.34 5.51 4.64
N ILE A 104 6.83 4.39 4.12
CA ILE A 104 7.28 4.32 2.72
C ILE A 104 6.08 3.92 1.89
N ALA A 105 5.79 4.64 0.81
CA ALA A 105 4.95 4.16 -0.29
C ALA A 105 5.87 3.77 -1.45
N ALA A 106 5.62 2.62 -2.07
CA ALA A 106 6.40 2.14 -3.22
C ALA A 106 5.49 1.55 -4.30
N PHE A 107 5.75 1.95 -5.54
CA PHE A 107 5.01 1.55 -6.74
C PHE A 107 5.86 0.63 -7.59
N LEU A 108 5.40 -0.61 -7.78
CA LEU A 108 6.16 -1.66 -8.43
C LEU A 108 5.57 -2.05 -9.78
N TYR A 109 6.46 -2.31 -10.73
CA TYR A 109 6.17 -2.94 -12.01
C TYR A 109 7.00 -4.21 -12.20
N PHE A 110 6.46 -5.16 -12.96
CA PHE A 110 7.03 -6.48 -13.19
C PHE A 110 7.30 -6.67 -14.68
N SER A 111 8.57 -6.73 -15.06
CA SER A 111 8.94 -7.12 -16.42
C SER A 111 9.02 -8.63 -16.53
N LYS A 112 8.27 -9.20 -17.48
CA LYS A 112 8.24 -10.64 -17.76
C LYS A 112 9.27 -11.08 -18.80
N ASN A 113 9.98 -10.16 -19.47
CA ASN A 113 10.86 -10.49 -20.59
C ASN A 113 12.16 -9.68 -20.54
N LEU A 114 13.25 -10.30 -20.10
CA LEU A 114 14.57 -9.97 -20.61
C LEU A 114 15.13 -11.26 -21.21
N VAL A 115 15.34 -11.21 -22.53
CA VAL A 115 16.15 -12.18 -23.28
C VAL A 115 17.62 -11.96 -22.92
#